data_AF-A0A3B9FK79-F1
#
_entry.id   AF-A0A3B9FK79-F1
#
_cell.length_a   1.000
_cell.length_b   1.000
_cell.length_c   1.000
_cell.angle_alpha   90.00
_cell.angle_beta   90.00
_cell.angle_gamma   90.00
#
_symmetry.space_group_name_H-M   'P 1'
#
loop_
_entity.id
_entity.type
_entity.pdbx_description
1 polymer ?
#
loop_
_entity_poly.entity_id
_entity_poly.type
_entity_poly.pdbx_seq_one_letter_code
_entity_poly.pdbx_strand_id
1 'polypeptide(L)'
;KLLDCPRIDEVVLSTDSELIARTCTHPDVRILPRPERLSGDEVASVPVFQHILENHDCDLHVNFNCNFPECEESVILKAIELAEETGEALSDPYAVWAQTRSCLENYGDPFDITARVFEARGVHPLDVHSMEDLLSVHREHQKGILVPDF
;
A
#
# COMPACT_ATOMS: atom_id res chain seq x y z
N LYS A 1 -1.93 -9.34 6.88
CA LYS A 1 -2.72 -8.90 5.71
C LYS A 1 -2.07 -9.32 4.41
N LEU A 2 -1.00 -8.64 3.95
CA LEU A 2 -0.31 -9.04 2.73
C LEU A 2 0.25 -10.47 2.82
N LEU A 3 0.88 -10.81 3.95
CA LEU A 3 1.40 -12.15 4.23
C LEU A 3 0.33 -13.25 4.28
N ASP A 4 -0.92 -12.89 4.54
CA ASP A 4 -2.04 -13.83 4.65
C ASP A 4 -2.85 -13.91 3.34
N CYS A 5 -2.57 -13.02 2.38
CA CYS A 5 -3.31 -12.96 1.13
C CYS A 5 -2.81 -14.05 0.17
N PRO A 6 -3.66 -14.98 -0.28
CA PRO A 6 -3.24 -16.14 -1.08
C PRO A 6 -2.77 -15.78 -2.50
N ARG A 7 -2.92 -14.51 -2.90
CA ARG A 7 -2.55 -13.99 -4.21
C ARG A 7 -1.26 -13.17 -4.20
N ILE A 8 -0.57 -13.10 -3.06
CA ILE A 8 0.70 -12.41 -2.90
C ILE A 8 1.79 -13.44 -2.65
N ASP A 9 2.74 -13.56 -3.58
CA ASP A 9 3.85 -14.51 -3.49
C ASP A 9 5.03 -13.98 -2.67
N GLU A 10 5.25 -12.66 -2.69
CA GLU A 10 6.35 -11.99 -1.99
C GLU A 10 5.88 -10.65 -1.41
N VAL A 11 6.31 -10.37 -0.18
CA VAL A 11 6.09 -9.07 0.48
C VAL A 11 7.42 -8.34 0.62
N VAL A 12 7.49 -7.14 0.05
CA VAL A 12 8.67 -6.27 0.11
C VAL A 12 8.34 -5.01 0.90
N LEU A 13 9.17 -4.69 1.88
CA LEU A 13 9.19 -3.40 2.56
C LEU A 13 10.32 -2.56 1.97
N SER A 14 9.97 -1.62 1.10
CA SER A 14 10.89 -0.58 0.64
C SER A 14 10.92 0.57 1.66
N THR A 15 12.07 0.85 2.28
CA THR A 15 12.20 1.95 3.25
C THR A 15 13.62 2.48 3.33
N ASP A 16 13.75 3.77 3.59
CA ASP A 16 15.00 4.46 3.93
C ASP A 16 15.24 4.59 5.45
N SER A 17 14.24 4.20 6.26
CA SER A 17 14.30 4.27 7.72
C SER A 17 14.79 2.97 8.32
N GLU A 18 15.94 3.03 8.98
CA GLU A 18 16.47 1.91 9.77
C GLU A 18 15.46 1.45 10.85
N LEU A 19 14.76 2.39 11.48
CA LEU A 19 13.78 2.09 12.51
C LEU A 19 12.60 1.28 11.95
N ILE A 20 12.08 1.68 10.78
CA ILE A 20 11.00 0.96 10.10
C ILE A 20 11.49 -0.44 9.70
N ALA A 21 12.66 -0.53 9.06
CA ALA A 21 13.24 -1.81 8.64
C ALA A 21 13.41 -2.80 9.81
N ARG A 22 13.93 -2.33 10.95
CA ARG A 22 14.10 -3.15 12.16
C ARG A 22 12.77 -3.56 12.79
N THR A 23 11.78 -2.66 12.78
CA THR A 23 10.45 -2.92 13.37
C THR A 23 9.68 -3.95 12.56
N CYS A 24 9.81 -3.91 11.24
CA CYS A 24 9.11 -4.80 10.32
C CYS A 24 9.94 -6.04 9.92
N THR A 25 11.02 -6.35 10.64
CA THR A 25 11.81 -7.55 10.38
C THR A 25 10.97 -8.80 10.63
N HIS A 26 10.70 -9.55 9.57
CA HIS A 26 9.90 -10.78 9.59
C HIS A 26 10.49 -11.80 8.59
N PRO A 27 10.47 -13.12 8.87
CA PRO A 27 11.05 -14.13 7.98
C PRO A 27 10.53 -14.08 6.53
N ASP A 28 9.26 -13.74 6.38
CA ASP A 28 8.55 -13.72 5.09
C ASP A 28 8.46 -12.31 4.45
N VAL A 29 9.18 -11.32 4.99
CA VAL A 29 9.23 -9.97 4.43
C VAL A 29 10.64 -9.65 3.98
N ARG A 30 10.80 -9.24 2.71
CA ARG A 30 12.07 -8.71 2.20
C ARG A 30 12.18 -7.23 2.54
N ILE A 31 13.32 -6.85 3.09
CA ILE A 31 13.65 -5.44 3.30
C ILE A 31 14.47 -4.96 2.09
N LEU A 32 13.96 -3.96 1.38
CA LEU A 32 14.68 -3.28 0.31
C LEU A 32 15.05 -1.86 0.78
N PRO A 33 16.34 -1.56 1.02
CA PRO A 33 16.76 -0.21 1.37
C PRO A 33 16.46 0.76 0.22
N ARG A 34 15.65 1.77 0.51
CA ARG A 34 15.29 2.80 -0.48
C ARG A 34 16.43 3.82 -0.59
N PRO A 35 16.92 4.13 -1.80
CA PRO A 35 17.95 5.14 -1.97
C PRO A 35 17.39 6.55 -1.73
N GLU A 36 18.21 7.44 -1.21
CA GLU A 36 17.83 8.81 -0.83
C GLU A 36 17.13 9.62 -1.94
N ARG A 37 17.52 9.41 -3.21
CA ARG A 37 16.87 10.07 -4.36
C ARG A 37 15.39 9.68 -4.56
N LEU A 38 14.95 8.60 -3.92
CA LEU A 38 13.58 8.08 -3.95
C LEU A 38 12.87 8.27 -2.58
N SER A 39 13.43 9.13 -1.73
CA SER A 39 12.91 9.44 -0.40
C SER A 39 12.36 10.86 -0.33
N GLY A 40 11.44 11.08 0.61
CA GLY A 40 10.84 12.39 0.89
C GLY A 40 9.47 12.60 0.25
N ASP A 41 8.75 13.60 0.76
CA ASP A 41 7.32 13.81 0.47
C ASP A 41 7.02 14.25 -0.96
N GLU A 42 8.01 14.82 -1.65
CA GLU A 42 7.89 15.30 -3.04
C GLU A 42 8.17 14.20 -4.08
N VAL A 43 8.58 13.00 -3.63
CA VAL A 43 8.87 11.88 -4.52
C VAL A 43 7.58 11.13 -4.84
N ALA A 44 7.24 11.07 -6.13
CA ALA A 44 6.11 10.26 -6.60
C ALA A 44 6.34 8.75 -6.33
N SER A 45 5.25 8.02 -6.11
CA SER A 45 5.32 6.60 -5.77
C SER A 45 5.80 5.72 -6.92
N VAL A 46 5.50 6.07 -8.16
CA VAL A 46 5.84 5.26 -9.35
C VAL A 46 7.35 4.97 -9.45
N PRO A 47 8.27 5.94 -9.36
CA PRO A 47 9.70 5.67 -9.28
C PRO A 47 10.13 4.74 -8.13
N VAL A 48 9.44 4.79 -7.00
CA VAL A 48 9.68 3.88 -5.87
C VAL A 48 9.26 2.46 -6.24
N PHE A 49 8.12 2.30 -6.89
CA PHE A 49 7.62 0.99 -7.34
C PHE A 49 8.50 0.40 -8.44
N GLN A 50 8.97 1.22 -9.39
CA GLN A 50 9.93 0.81 -10.42
C GLN A 50 11.23 0.31 -9.79
N HIS A 51 11.73 0.98 -8.75
CA HIS A 51 12.91 0.52 -8.02
C HIS A 51 12.69 -0.84 -7.34
N ILE A 52 11.48 -1.14 -6.87
CA ILE A 52 11.13 -2.48 -6.35
C ILE A 52 11.22 -3.50 -7.48
N LEU A 53 10.64 -3.23 -8.66
CA LEU A 53 10.71 -4.12 -9.83
C LEU A 53 12.13 -4.39 -10.34
N GLU A 54 13.03 -3.42 -10.21
CA GLU A 54 14.45 -3.60 -10.57
C GLU A 54 15.17 -4.62 -9.67
N ASN A 55 14.65 -4.87 -8.46
CA ASN A 55 15.28 -5.72 -7.44
C ASN A 55 14.48 -7.00 -7.14
N HIS A 56 13.19 -7.01 -7.47
CA HIS A 56 12.26 -8.12 -7.22
C HIS A 56 11.42 -8.36 -8.48
N ASP A 57 11.57 -9.56 -9.05
CA ASP A 57 10.88 -9.93 -10.28
C ASP A 57 9.43 -10.30 -10.00
N CYS A 58 8.48 -9.62 -10.65
CA CYS A 58 7.06 -9.99 -10.60
C CYS A 58 6.32 -9.63 -11.89
N ASP A 59 5.17 -10.28 -12.09
CA ASP A 59 4.23 -9.97 -13.17
C ASP A 59 3.27 -8.84 -12.80
N LEU A 60 2.98 -8.70 -11.50
CA LEU A 60 2.04 -7.72 -10.95
C LEU A 60 2.55 -7.22 -9.59
N HIS A 61 2.60 -5.91 -9.46
CA HIS A 61 3.00 -5.20 -8.25
C HIS A 61 1.75 -4.70 -7.50
N VAL A 62 1.72 -4.87 -6.18
CA VAL A 62 0.68 -4.34 -5.30
C VAL A 62 1.31 -3.46 -4.23
N ASN A 63 1.04 -2.17 -4.28
CA ASN A 63 1.34 -1.25 -3.19
C ASN A 63 0.19 -1.22 -2.20
N PHE A 64 0.52 -1.36 -0.91
CA PHE A 64 -0.41 -1.19 0.20
C PHE A 64 0.06 -0.03 1.08
N ASN A 65 -0.73 1.03 1.13
CA ASN A 65 -0.45 2.23 1.89
C ASN A 65 -0.72 1.99 3.39
N CYS A 66 0.34 2.03 4.20
CA CYS A 66 0.28 1.62 5.62
C CYS A 66 -0.48 2.59 6.54
N ASN A 67 -0.71 3.82 6.08
CA ASN A 67 -1.60 4.82 6.68
C ASN A 67 -3.09 4.46 6.57
N PHE A 68 -3.44 3.41 5.82
CA PHE A 68 -4.76 2.77 5.86
C PHE A 68 -4.66 1.43 6.61
N PRO A 69 -4.52 1.44 7.96
CA PRO A 69 -4.32 0.21 8.74
C PRO A 69 -5.50 -0.77 8.58
N GLU A 70 -6.68 -0.24 8.23
CA GLU A 70 -7.91 -0.97 8.03
C GLU A 70 -8.24 -1.09 6.54
N CYS A 71 -8.22 -2.33 6.07
CA CYS A 71 -8.34 -2.72 4.67
C CYS A 71 -8.62 -4.21 4.66
N GLU A 72 -9.79 -4.60 4.15
CA GLU A 72 -10.17 -5.99 3.97
C GLU A 72 -9.37 -6.64 2.84
N GLU A 73 -9.11 -7.94 2.96
CA GLU A 73 -8.43 -8.72 1.92
C GLU A 73 -9.16 -8.65 0.57
N SER A 74 -10.49 -8.56 0.58
CA SER A 74 -11.34 -8.40 -0.59
C SER A 74 -10.94 -7.23 -1.48
N VAL A 75 -10.41 -6.14 -0.89
CA VAL A 75 -9.96 -4.94 -1.61
C VAL A 75 -8.66 -5.20 -2.35
N ILE A 76 -7.72 -5.93 -1.74
CA ILE A 76 -6.47 -6.35 -2.37
C ILE A 76 -6.77 -7.26 -3.55
N LEU A 77 -7.61 -8.28 -3.34
CA LEU A 77 -8.00 -9.23 -4.38
C LEU A 77 -8.69 -8.51 -5.55
N LYS A 78 -9.55 -7.53 -5.26
CA LYS A 78 -10.23 -6.77 -6.31
C LYS A 78 -9.30 -5.88 -7.11
N ALA A 79 -8.32 -5.24 -6.46
CA ALA A 79 -7.31 -4.45 -7.14
C ALA A 79 -6.49 -5.32 -8.11
N ILE A 80 -6.07 -6.52 -7.66
CA ILE A 80 -5.32 -7.47 -8.50
C ILE A 80 -6.16 -7.90 -9.71
N GLU A 81 -7.40 -8.34 -9.50
CA GLU A 81 -8.29 -8.76 -10.59
C GLU A 81 -8.48 -7.65 -11.64
N LEU A 82 -8.73 -6.42 -11.20
CA LEU A 82 -8.90 -5.30 -12.11
C LEU A 82 -7.60 -4.95 -12.85
N ALA A 83 -6.45 -4.97 -12.16
CA ALA A 83 -5.17 -4.70 -12.80
C ALA A 83 -4.79 -5.76 -13.84
N GLU A 84 -5.17 -7.03 -13.63
CA GLU A 84 -5.00 -8.09 -14.64
C GLU A 84 -5.81 -7.80 -15.92
N GLU A 85 -6.96 -7.14 -15.80
CA GLU A 85 -7.81 -6.75 -16.94
C GLU A 85 -7.37 -5.45 -17.61
N THR A 86 -7.01 -4.44 -16.81
CA THR A 86 -6.84 -3.05 -17.27
C THR A 86 -5.40 -2.56 -17.24
N GLY A 87 -4.46 -3.38 -16.78
CA GLY A 87 -3.06 -3.04 -16.59
C GLY A 87 -2.78 -2.37 -15.23
N GLU A 88 -3.76 -1.67 -14.67
CA GLU A 88 -3.64 -0.92 -13.42
C GLU A 88 -5.00 -0.67 -12.76
N ALA A 89 -5.06 -0.76 -11.43
CA ALA A 89 -6.24 -0.46 -10.62
C ALA A 89 -5.89 0.18 -9.28
N LEU A 90 -6.72 1.11 -8.81
CA LEU A 90 -6.52 1.87 -7.58
C LEU A 90 -7.82 1.90 -6.77
N SER A 91 -7.74 1.55 -5.48
CA SER A 91 -8.90 1.62 -4.60
C SER A 91 -9.26 3.06 -4.26
N ASP A 92 -10.54 3.34 -3.97
CA ASP A 92 -11.01 4.59 -3.36
C ASP A 92 -11.65 4.27 -2.00
N PRO A 93 -11.03 4.66 -0.86
CA PRO A 93 -9.82 5.50 -0.77
C PRO A 93 -8.54 4.75 -1.18
N TYR A 94 -7.48 5.50 -1.48
CA TYR A 94 -6.20 5.06 -2.10
C TYR A 94 -5.31 4.14 -1.23
N ALA A 95 -5.88 3.12 -0.59
CA ALA A 95 -5.16 2.15 0.23
C ALA A 95 -4.38 1.10 -0.58
N VAL A 96 -4.91 0.65 -1.72
CA VAL A 96 -4.31 -0.39 -2.55
C VAL A 96 -4.17 0.08 -3.98
N TRP A 97 -2.96 -0.04 -4.52
CA TRP A 97 -2.66 0.23 -5.93
C TRP A 97 -2.00 -0.99 -6.55
N ALA A 98 -2.67 -1.62 -7.51
CA ALA A 98 -2.17 -2.77 -8.25
C ALA A 98 -1.81 -2.37 -9.68
N GLN A 99 -0.65 -2.81 -10.16
CA GLN A 99 -0.10 -2.47 -11.47
C GLN A 99 0.57 -3.71 -12.06
N THR A 100 0.25 -4.03 -13.31
CA THR A 100 1.02 -5.02 -14.07
C THR A 100 2.44 -4.50 -14.30
N ARG A 101 3.40 -5.41 -14.43
CA ARG A 101 4.79 -5.08 -14.77
C ARG A 101 4.87 -4.19 -16.00
N SER A 102 4.19 -4.59 -17.08
CA SER A 102 4.21 -3.84 -18.34
C SER A 102 3.65 -2.42 -18.19
N CYS A 103 2.64 -2.20 -17.34
CA CYS A 103 2.13 -0.87 -17.06
C CYS A 103 3.18 -0.04 -16.31
N LEU A 104 3.75 -0.60 -15.24
CA LEU A 104 4.67 0.12 -14.37
C LEU A 104 6.02 0.43 -15.02
N GLU A 105 6.56 -0.46 -15.86
CA GLU A 105 7.79 -0.23 -16.64
C GLU A 105 7.63 0.87 -17.69
N ASN A 106 6.41 1.06 -18.21
CA ASN A 106 6.11 2.04 -19.25
C ASN A 106 5.30 3.23 -18.70
N TYR A 107 5.28 3.39 -17.38
CA TYR A 107 4.53 4.46 -16.74
C TYR A 107 5.11 5.81 -17.16
N GLY A 108 4.24 6.68 -17.70
CA GLY A 108 4.64 7.96 -18.27
C GLY A 108 4.97 8.98 -17.19
N ASP A 109 4.10 9.99 -17.03
CA ASP A 109 4.23 10.96 -15.96
C ASP A 109 3.82 10.31 -14.61
N PRO A 110 4.71 10.20 -13.62
CA PRO A 110 4.40 9.64 -12.30
C PRO A 110 3.24 10.31 -11.56
N PHE A 111 2.90 11.56 -11.93
CA PHE A 111 1.81 12.33 -11.32
C PHE A 111 0.48 12.19 -12.07
N ASP A 112 0.49 11.63 -13.28
CA ASP A 112 -0.72 11.36 -14.07
C ASP A 112 -1.22 9.94 -13.74
N ILE A 113 -2.12 9.84 -12.77
CA ILE A 113 -2.67 8.56 -12.33
C ILE A 113 -3.63 8.03 -13.40
N THR A 114 -3.24 6.96 -14.09
CA THR A 114 -4.02 6.32 -15.17
C THR A 114 -4.92 5.18 -14.69
N ALA A 115 -4.88 4.90 -13.38
CA ALA A 115 -5.48 3.72 -12.80
C ALA A 115 -6.99 3.66 -12.99
N ARG A 116 -7.52 2.43 -13.20
CA ARG A 116 -8.95 2.20 -13.02
C ARG A 116 -9.30 2.29 -11.54
N VAL A 117 -9.96 3.39 -11.17
CA VAL A 117 -10.41 3.61 -9.79
C VAL A 117 -11.66 2.77 -9.47
N PHE A 118 -11.71 2.18 -8.29
CA PHE A 118 -12.88 1.45 -7.79
C PHE A 118 -13.18 1.73 -6.31
N GLU A 119 -14.46 1.81 -5.95
CA GLU A 119 -14.91 2.03 -4.56
C GLU A 119 -14.55 0.84 -3.66
N ALA A 120 -13.86 1.10 -2.54
CA ALA A 120 -13.40 0.10 -1.60
C ALA A 120 -14.07 0.26 -0.22
N ARG A 121 -15.24 -0.34 -0.06
CA ARG A 121 -16.03 -0.29 1.20
C ARG A 121 -15.37 -1.00 2.39
N GLY A 122 -14.39 -1.86 2.13
CA GLY A 122 -13.62 -2.57 3.15
C GLY A 122 -12.42 -1.78 3.68
N VAL A 123 -12.29 -0.50 3.32
CA VAL A 123 -11.23 0.40 3.79
C VAL A 123 -11.84 1.49 4.67
N HIS A 124 -11.20 1.77 5.80
CA HIS A 124 -11.59 2.93 6.61
C HIS A 124 -11.27 4.22 5.84
N PRO A 125 -12.20 5.18 5.71
CA PRO A 125 -12.01 6.34 4.83
C PRO A 125 -10.92 7.31 5.29
N LEU A 126 -10.56 7.28 6.58
CA LEU A 126 -9.54 8.15 7.15
C LEU A 126 -8.13 7.65 6.82
N ASP A 127 -7.40 8.50 6.12
CA ASP A 127 -5.97 8.38 5.86
C ASP A 127 -5.16 8.89 7.08
N VAL A 128 -4.43 8.00 7.74
CA VAL A 128 -3.76 8.30 9.03
C VAL A 128 -2.41 8.99 8.81
N HIS A 129 -2.37 10.29 9.06
CA HIS A 129 -1.13 11.09 9.02
C HIS A 129 -0.70 11.63 10.40
N SER A 130 -1.59 11.55 11.39
CA SER A 130 -1.36 12.05 12.73
C SER A 130 -1.84 11.08 13.81
N MET A 131 -1.40 11.34 15.06
CA MET A 131 -1.91 10.62 16.23
C MET A 131 -3.43 10.85 16.42
N GLU A 132 -3.93 12.02 16.06
CA GLU A 132 -5.36 12.32 16.14
C GLU A 132 -6.16 11.45 15.16
N ASP A 133 -5.65 11.27 13.93
CA ASP A 133 -6.28 10.39 12.95
C ASP A 133 -6.34 8.95 13.45
N LEU A 134 -5.21 8.45 13.99
CA LEU A 134 -5.13 7.09 14.52
C LEU A 134 -6.13 6.88 15.68
N LEU A 135 -6.23 7.85 16.58
CA LEU A 135 -7.20 7.82 17.68
C LEU A 135 -8.65 7.88 17.15
N SER A 136 -8.90 8.63 16.07
CA SER A 136 -10.22 8.70 15.44
C SER A 136 -10.63 7.35 14.88
N VAL A 137 -9.78 6.72 14.05
CA VAL A 137 -10.02 5.36 13.53
C VAL A 137 -10.31 4.42 14.71
N HIS A 138 -9.46 4.43 15.74
CA HIS A 138 -9.65 3.54 16.88
C HIS A 138 -10.99 3.75 17.60
N ARG A 139 -11.40 5.00 17.84
CA ARG A 139 -12.68 5.33 18.51
C ARG A 139 -13.89 4.86 17.72
N GLU A 140 -13.85 4.91 16.39
CA GLU A 140 -14.95 4.44 15.55
C GLU A 140 -15.17 2.93 15.68
N HIS A 141 -14.08 2.17 15.83
CA HIS A 141 -14.10 0.71 16.04
C HIS A 141 -14.42 0.32 17.48
N GLN A 142 -14.29 1.25 18.43
CA GLN A 142 -14.67 1.06 19.83
C GLN A 142 -16.15 1.38 20.13
N LYS A 143 -17.01 1.68 19.15
CA LYS A 143 -18.45 1.91 19.38
C LYS A 143 -19.08 0.70 20.10
N GLY A 144 -19.23 0.80 21.42
CA GLY A 144 -19.67 -0.27 22.33
C GLY A 144 -18.79 -0.47 23.58
N ILE A 145 -17.60 0.12 23.63
CA ILE A 145 -16.72 0.12 24.80
C ILE A 145 -16.92 1.44 25.56
N LEU A 146 -17.35 1.35 26.81
CA LEU A 146 -17.38 2.49 27.74
C LEU A 146 -15.93 2.91 28.01
N VAL A 147 -15.52 4.05 27.47
CA VAL A 147 -14.21 4.63 27.77
C VAL A 147 -14.28 5.24 29.18
N PRO A 148 -13.36 4.90 30.11
CA PRO A 148 -13.25 5.61 31.37
C PRO A 148 -12.83 7.06 31.12
N ASP A 149 -13.42 8.01 31.85
CA ASP A 149 -12.93 9.40 31.87
C ASP A 149 -11.49 9.39 32.41
N PHE A 150 -10.55 9.89 31.61
CA PHE A 150 -9.16 10.15 32.00
C PHE A 150 -8.97 11.64 32.29
#